data_AF-A0A165CWI0-F1
#
_entry.id   AF-A0A165CWI0-F1
#
_cell.length_a   1.000
_cell.length_b   1.000
_cell.length_c   1.000
_cell.angle_alpha   90.00
_cell.angle_beta   90.00
_cell.angle_gamma   90.00
#
_symmetry.space_group_name_H-M   'P 1'
#
loop_
_entity.id
_entity.type
_entity.pdbx_description
1 polymer ?
#
loop_
_entity_poly.entity_id
_entity_poly.type
_entity_poly.pdbx_seq_one_letter_code
_entity_poly.pdbx_strand_id
1 'polypeptide(L)'
;MEVYIVIVLTIVLWVVLRATTSPRSEVPLVGSWMLFGYVTATKAMFVSKRYLEQGYQKYKDRTFQIPGFQDSTFYVSSTKLITEIRKAPDSVLSFWAELDVAQAARYTLSPSTADDPSHIALLHKALSSSRVDKLLPEIFDEMEYAFDKVLALPETGAKTVKFYNTFLEIIVRINNRMLVGLPLCRDDGYTKFTCKFMEPISITAFLLSLWPDFLKP
;
A
#
# COMPACT_ATOMS: atom_id res chain seq x y z
N MET A 1 -17.01 -35.83 -16.04
CA MET A 1 -15.58 -36.19 -16.00
C MET A 1 -14.72 -35.11 -16.65
N GLU A 2 -15.11 -34.59 -17.81
CA GLU A 2 -14.39 -33.52 -18.54
C GLU A 2 -14.19 -32.22 -17.74
N VAL A 3 -15.21 -31.76 -17.00
CA VAL A 3 -15.10 -30.54 -16.17
C VAL A 3 -14.00 -30.66 -15.11
N TYR A 4 -13.86 -31.83 -14.48
CA TYR A 4 -12.81 -32.07 -13.48
C TYR A 4 -11.42 -32.09 -14.10
N ILE A 5 -11.29 -32.66 -15.31
CA ILE A 5 -10.02 -32.68 -16.04
C ILE A 5 -9.61 -31.25 -16.40
N VAL A 6 -10.53 -30.43 -16.90
CA VAL A 6 -10.25 -29.02 -17.23
C VAL A 6 -9.83 -28.24 -15.99
N ILE A 7 -10.53 -28.39 -14.86
CA ILE A 7 -10.17 -27.72 -13.60
C ILE A 7 -8.78 -28.17 -13.11
N VAL A 8 -8.47 -29.48 -13.18
CA VAL A 8 -7.15 -29.98 -12.77
C VAL A 8 -6.05 -29.45 -13.70
N LEU A 9 -6.28 -29.44 -15.01
CA LEU A 9 -5.31 -28.92 -15.98
C LEU A 9 -5.08 -27.42 -15.82
N THR A 10 -6.11 -26.62 -15.55
CA THR A 10 -5.94 -25.19 -15.29
C THR A 10 -5.22 -24.93 -13.98
N ILE A 11 -5.49 -25.69 -12.92
CA ILE A 11 -4.77 -25.61 -11.65
C ILE A 11 -3.30 -26.00 -11.84
N VAL A 12 -3.01 -27.09 -12.56
CA VAL A 12 -1.63 -27.53 -12.84
C VAL A 12 -0.89 -26.51 -13.70
N LEU A 13 -1.55 -25.97 -14.73
CA LEU A 13 -0.99 -24.92 -15.56
C LEU A 13 -0.67 -23.66 -14.73
N TRP A 14 -1.61 -23.24 -13.86
CA TRP A 14 -1.43 -22.11 -12.96
C TRP A 14 -0.26 -22.34 -11.97
N VAL A 15 -0.17 -23.55 -11.39
CA VAL A 15 0.93 -24.01 -10.53
C VAL A 15 2.28 -23.91 -11.24
N VAL A 16 2.39 -24.45 -12.45
CA VAL A 16 3.63 -24.44 -13.24
C VAL A 16 4.03 -23.02 -13.57
N LEU A 17 3.08 -22.20 -14.02
CA LEU A 17 3.34 -20.81 -14.39
C LEU A 17 3.74 -19.94 -13.20
N ARG A 18 3.19 -20.19 -12.01
CA ARG A 18 3.63 -19.54 -10.76
C ARG A 18 5.04 -19.96 -10.36
N ALA A 19 5.35 -21.25 -10.47
CA ALA A 19 6.64 -21.80 -10.08
C ALA A 19 7.80 -21.29 -10.97
N THR A 20 7.53 -21.00 -12.25
CA THR A 20 8.53 -20.47 -13.19
C THR A 20 8.72 -18.96 -13.08
N THR A 21 7.70 -18.22 -12.66
CA THR A 21 7.74 -16.75 -12.55
C THR A 21 8.26 -16.25 -11.21
N SER A 22 8.16 -17.05 -10.14
CA SER A 22 8.61 -16.62 -8.81
C SER A 22 10.15 -16.68 -8.70
N PRO A 23 10.85 -15.55 -8.47
CA PRO A 23 12.30 -15.56 -8.33
C PRO A 23 12.69 -16.39 -7.10
N ARG A 24 13.60 -17.36 -7.30
CA ARG A 24 14.15 -18.15 -6.19
C ARG A 24 15.15 -17.27 -5.43
N SER A 25 14.80 -16.90 -4.20
CA SER A 25 15.72 -16.21 -3.30
C SER A 25 16.32 -17.19 -2.30
N GLU A 26 17.63 -17.09 -2.08
CA GLU A 26 18.38 -17.86 -1.06
C GLU A 26 18.10 -17.36 0.37
N VAL A 27 17.29 -16.29 0.51
CA VAL A 27 16.94 -15.69 1.79
C VAL A 27 16.07 -16.64 2.61
N PRO A 28 16.33 -16.78 3.93
CA PRO A 28 15.55 -17.66 4.78
C PRO A 28 14.07 -17.27 4.84
N LEU A 29 13.22 -18.28 4.67
CA LEU A 29 11.77 -18.16 4.71
C LEU A 29 11.24 -18.21 6.15
N VAL A 30 10.30 -17.32 6.47
CA VAL A 30 9.47 -17.39 7.68
C VAL A 30 8.07 -17.85 7.30
N GLY A 31 7.66 -18.99 7.86
CA GLY A 31 6.40 -19.66 7.53
C GLY A 31 6.62 -20.85 6.61
N SER A 32 5.71 -21.06 5.66
CA SER A 32 5.73 -22.22 4.76
C SER A 32 5.47 -21.80 3.32
N TRP A 33 6.08 -22.51 2.38
CA TRP A 33 5.82 -22.40 0.95
C TRP A 33 4.56 -23.17 0.50
N MET A 34 3.75 -23.65 1.44
CA MET A 34 2.51 -24.38 1.14
C MET A 34 1.59 -23.52 0.26
N LEU A 35 1.15 -24.11 -0.87
CA LEU A 35 0.40 -23.43 -1.94
C LEU A 35 1.11 -22.15 -2.45
N PHE A 36 2.40 -22.25 -2.80
CA PHE A 36 3.24 -21.11 -3.24
C PHE A 36 3.34 -19.98 -2.20
N GLY A 37 3.13 -20.30 -0.93
CA GLY A 37 3.15 -19.32 0.15
C GLY A 37 1.82 -18.62 0.40
N TYR A 38 0.76 -18.87 -0.37
CA TYR A 38 -0.56 -18.23 -0.17
C TYR A 38 -1.15 -18.49 1.22
N VAL A 39 -0.94 -19.69 1.77
CA VAL A 39 -1.38 -20.01 3.14
C VAL A 39 -0.65 -19.14 4.17
N THR A 40 0.64 -18.87 3.93
CA THR A 40 1.42 -17.99 4.79
C THR A 40 1.04 -16.54 4.56
N ALA A 41 0.86 -16.10 3.32
CA ALA A 41 0.45 -14.73 2.95
C ALA A 41 -0.90 -14.37 3.57
N THR A 42 -1.90 -15.25 3.45
CA THR A 42 -3.23 -15.06 4.07
C THR A 42 -3.13 -14.99 5.59
N LYS A 43 -2.39 -15.88 6.24
CA LYS A 43 -2.18 -15.83 7.70
C LYS A 43 -1.39 -14.59 8.12
N ALA A 44 -0.39 -14.18 7.35
CA ALA A 44 0.42 -13.00 7.60
C ALA A 44 -0.41 -11.72 7.44
N MET A 45 -1.39 -11.69 6.54
CA MET A 45 -2.31 -10.56 6.39
C MET A 45 -3.11 -10.28 7.69
N PHE A 46 -3.55 -11.32 8.39
CA PHE A 46 -4.31 -11.18 9.64
C PHE A 46 -3.46 -11.19 10.91
N VAL A 47 -2.26 -11.79 10.88
CA VAL A 47 -1.40 -11.98 12.05
C VAL A 47 0.05 -11.56 11.76
N SER A 48 0.21 -10.44 11.05
CA SER A 48 1.50 -9.93 10.56
C SER A 48 2.56 -9.80 11.66
N LYS A 49 2.17 -9.22 12.80
CA LYS A 49 3.04 -9.02 13.96
C LYS A 49 3.71 -10.32 14.42
N ARG A 50 2.96 -11.42 14.48
CA ARG A 50 3.50 -12.72 14.92
C ARG A 50 4.54 -13.26 13.95
N TYR A 51 4.28 -13.18 12.65
CA TYR A 51 5.25 -13.63 11.64
C TYR A 51 6.51 -12.76 11.65
N LEU A 52 6.35 -11.45 11.84
CA LEU A 52 7.47 -10.52 11.96
C LEU A 52 8.32 -10.80 13.20
N GLU A 53 7.69 -11.00 14.37
CA GLU A 53 8.38 -11.35 15.61
C GLU A 53 9.12 -12.69 15.50
N GLN A 54 8.49 -13.70 14.89
CA GLN A 54 9.13 -15.00 14.64
C GLN A 54 10.34 -14.86 13.71
N GLY A 55 10.22 -14.09 12.64
CA GLY A 55 11.32 -13.81 11.72
C GLY A 55 12.45 -13.07 12.41
N TYR A 56 12.13 -12.04 13.18
CA TYR A 56 13.09 -11.25 13.92
C TYR A 56 13.84 -12.08 14.98
N GLN A 57 13.13 -12.92 15.74
CA GLN A 57 13.77 -13.79 16.74
C GLN A 57 14.69 -14.82 16.09
N LYS A 58 14.31 -15.37 14.93
CA LYS A 58 15.08 -16.43 14.25
C LYS A 58 16.24 -15.90 13.42
N TYR A 59 16.12 -14.69 12.88
CA TYR A 59 17.06 -14.11 11.90
C TYR A 59 17.48 -12.68 12.25
N LYS A 60 17.61 -12.35 13.55
CA LYS A 60 17.87 -11.01 14.10
C LYS A 60 18.88 -10.15 13.34
N ASP A 61 19.99 -10.74 12.88
CA ASP A 61 21.08 -10.04 12.18
C ASP A 61 21.13 -10.35 10.68
N ARG A 62 20.12 -11.01 10.13
CA ARG A 62 20.03 -11.41 8.72
C ARG A 62 18.74 -10.91 8.09
N THR A 63 18.70 -10.92 6.77
CA THR A 63 17.47 -10.71 6.01
C THR A 63 16.64 -11.98 6.04
N PHE A 64 15.32 -11.86 6.16
CA PHE A 64 14.38 -12.96 6.00
C PHE A 64 13.23 -12.55 5.09
N GLN A 65 12.51 -13.52 4.53
CA GLN A 65 11.38 -13.26 3.64
C GLN A 65 10.09 -13.88 4.18
N ILE A 66 8.98 -13.19 3.93
CA ILE A 66 7.61 -13.69 4.15
C ILE A 66 6.92 -13.72 2.78
N PRO A 67 6.29 -14.83 2.39
CA PRO A 67 5.52 -14.90 1.15
C PRO A 67 4.38 -13.88 1.15
N GLY A 68 4.29 -13.09 0.08
CA GLY A 68 3.12 -12.29 -0.26
C GLY A 68 2.29 -12.95 -1.36
N PHE A 69 1.23 -12.27 -1.79
CA PHE A 69 0.35 -12.78 -2.85
C PHE A 69 0.99 -12.68 -4.22
N GLN A 70 1.60 -11.54 -4.55
CA GLN A 70 2.36 -11.37 -5.80
C GLN A 70 3.80 -11.84 -5.62
N ASP A 71 4.58 -11.11 -4.81
CA ASP A 71 5.98 -11.38 -4.52
C ASP A 71 6.21 -11.57 -3.02
N SER A 72 7.36 -12.15 -2.65
CA SER A 72 7.77 -12.25 -1.25
C SER A 72 8.30 -10.91 -0.75
N THR A 73 7.89 -10.51 0.45
CA THR A 73 8.41 -9.30 1.10
C THR A 73 9.68 -9.64 1.90
N PHE A 74 10.75 -8.90 1.63
CA PHE A 74 12.03 -9.03 2.33
C PHE A 74 12.10 -8.08 3.53
N TYR A 75 12.43 -8.64 4.69
CA TYR A 75 12.58 -7.90 5.94
C TYR A 75 14.05 -7.89 6.35
N VAL A 76 14.58 -6.68 6.53
CA VAL A 76 15.97 -6.45 6.90
C VAL A 76 16.04 -5.96 8.33
N SER A 77 16.67 -6.76 9.20
CA SER A 77 16.80 -6.45 10.64
C SER A 77 18.19 -5.96 11.05
N SER A 78 19.20 -6.19 10.21
CA SER A 78 20.59 -5.76 10.48
C SER A 78 20.75 -4.25 10.31
N THR A 79 21.26 -3.57 11.34
CA THR A 79 21.54 -2.12 11.30
C THR A 79 22.47 -1.72 10.14
N LYS A 80 23.45 -2.59 9.81
CA LYS A 80 24.36 -2.35 8.69
C LYS A 80 23.62 -2.35 7.35
N LEU A 81 22.80 -3.36 7.10
CA LEU A 81 22.02 -3.49 5.87
C LEU A 81 20.94 -2.41 5.77
N ILE A 82 20.31 -2.02 6.88
CA ILE A 82 19.37 -0.89 6.91
C ILE A 82 20.07 0.41 6.47
N THR A 83 21.30 0.63 6.95
CA THR A 83 22.09 1.81 6.56
C THR A 83 22.47 1.77 5.07
N GLU A 84 22.73 0.59 4.53
CA GLU A 84 23.04 0.38 3.11
C GLU A 84 21.81 0.62 2.23
N ILE A 85 20.65 0.03 2.57
CA ILE A 85 19.38 0.24 1.88
C ILE A 85 19.01 1.72 1.86
N ARG A 86 19.15 2.41 3.00
CA ARG A 86 18.85 3.85 3.08
C ARG A 86 19.76 4.71 2.20
N LYS A 87 20.97 4.24 1.89
CA LYS A 87 21.94 4.92 1.02
C LYS A 87 21.87 4.44 -0.43
N ALA A 88 21.11 3.39 -0.71
CA ALA A 88 20.99 2.84 -2.05
C ALA A 88 20.33 3.88 -2.96
N PRO A 89 20.82 4.03 -4.21
CA PRO A 89 20.17 4.91 -5.17
C PRO A 89 18.84 4.30 -5.64
N ASP A 90 17.91 5.17 -6.05
CA ASP A 90 16.60 4.77 -6.59
C ASP A 90 16.71 3.87 -7.83
N SER A 91 17.85 3.90 -8.54
CA SER A 91 18.13 2.99 -9.66
C SER A 91 18.31 1.53 -9.25
N VAL A 92 18.55 1.26 -7.97
CA VAL A 92 18.71 -0.10 -7.41
C VAL A 92 17.51 -0.48 -6.54
N LEU A 93 17.02 0.44 -5.70
CA LEU A 93 15.84 0.24 -4.86
C LEU A 93 14.91 1.44 -4.99
N SER A 94 13.83 1.29 -5.76
CA SER A 94 12.86 2.35 -6.00
C SER A 94 11.58 2.11 -5.21
N PHE A 95 11.26 3.05 -4.31
CA PHE A 95 9.96 3.08 -3.65
C PHE A 95 8.81 3.27 -4.64
N TRP A 96 9.02 4.10 -5.67
CA TRP A 96 7.98 4.41 -6.66
C TRP A 96 7.64 3.22 -7.54
N ALA A 97 8.66 2.47 -7.97
CA ALA A 97 8.43 1.25 -8.74
C ALA A 97 7.64 0.20 -7.93
N GLU A 98 7.97 0.05 -6.64
CA GLU A 98 7.22 -0.85 -5.76
C GLU A 98 5.79 -0.35 -5.54
N LEU A 99 5.59 0.96 -5.37
CA LEU A 99 4.25 1.54 -5.20
C LEU A 99 3.38 1.31 -6.43
N ASP A 100 3.94 1.47 -7.64
CA ASP A 100 3.24 1.21 -8.90
C ASP A 100 2.77 -0.25 -8.99
N VAL A 101 3.62 -1.19 -8.57
CA VAL A 101 3.28 -2.61 -8.51
C VAL A 101 2.23 -2.88 -7.43
N ALA A 102 2.42 -2.36 -6.22
CA ALA A 102 1.56 -2.58 -5.07
C ALA A 102 0.14 -2.00 -5.26
N GLN A 103 0.01 -0.91 -6.01
CA GLN A 103 -1.29 -0.32 -6.36
C GLN A 103 -1.86 -0.86 -7.67
N ALA A 104 -1.12 -1.74 -8.35
CA ALA A 104 -1.39 -2.14 -9.72
C ALA A 104 -1.71 -0.93 -10.61
N ALA A 105 -0.88 0.13 -10.52
CA ALA A 105 -1.13 1.45 -11.09
C ALA A 105 -1.49 1.41 -12.58
N ARG A 106 -0.87 0.51 -13.35
CA ARG A 106 -1.19 0.28 -14.78
C ARG A 106 -2.65 -0.10 -15.04
N TYR A 107 -3.31 -0.72 -14.06
CA TYR A 107 -4.68 -1.21 -14.13
C TYR A 107 -5.68 -0.34 -13.39
N THR A 108 -5.22 0.39 -12.38
CA THR A 108 -6.06 1.15 -11.47
C THR A 108 -6.01 2.65 -11.70
N LEU A 109 -4.92 3.15 -12.29
CA LEU A 109 -4.68 4.55 -12.63
C LEU A 109 -4.66 4.75 -14.15
N SER A 110 -4.76 6.01 -14.57
CA SER A 110 -4.64 6.37 -15.98
C SER A 110 -3.26 5.94 -16.51
N PRO A 111 -3.14 5.42 -17.75
CA PRO A 111 -1.85 5.10 -18.37
C PRO A 111 -0.86 6.29 -18.33
N SER A 112 -1.39 7.51 -18.49
CA SER A 112 -0.59 8.74 -18.39
C SER A 112 0.04 8.95 -17.01
N THR A 113 -0.57 8.45 -15.94
CA THR A 113 -0.06 8.56 -14.57
C THR A 113 0.95 7.46 -14.26
N ALA A 114 0.78 6.27 -14.81
CA ALA A 114 1.72 5.17 -14.65
C ALA A 114 3.02 5.38 -15.44
N ASP A 115 2.95 5.99 -16.62
CA ASP A 115 4.11 6.17 -17.50
C ASP A 115 4.88 7.48 -17.24
N ASP A 116 4.25 8.49 -16.61
CA ASP A 116 4.87 9.79 -16.33
C ASP A 116 4.98 10.09 -14.82
N PRO A 117 6.19 10.00 -14.23
CA PRO A 117 6.42 10.31 -12.82
C PRO A 117 6.45 11.82 -12.51
N SER A 118 6.13 12.70 -13.47
CA SER A 118 6.13 14.16 -13.27
C SER A 118 5.30 14.60 -12.05
N HIS A 119 4.17 13.94 -11.82
CA HIS A 119 3.29 14.21 -10.69
C HIS A 119 3.97 13.97 -9.32
N ILE A 120 4.83 12.95 -9.22
CA ILE A 120 5.63 12.66 -8.02
C ILE A 120 6.66 13.78 -7.80
N ALA A 121 7.37 14.19 -8.84
CA ALA A 121 8.36 15.27 -8.75
C ALA A 121 7.71 16.60 -8.32
N LEU A 122 6.50 16.88 -8.81
CA LEU A 122 5.71 18.03 -8.40
C LEU A 122 5.30 17.94 -6.93
N LEU A 123 4.84 16.78 -6.46
CA LEU A 123 4.50 16.56 -5.05
C LEU A 123 5.72 16.76 -4.14
N HIS A 124 6.87 16.18 -4.50
CA HIS A 124 8.12 16.38 -3.76
C HIS A 124 8.53 17.84 -3.68
N LYS A 125 8.39 18.58 -4.79
CA LYS A 125 8.68 20.02 -4.82
C LYS A 125 7.69 20.82 -3.98
N ALA A 126 6.40 20.48 -4.07
CA ALA A 126 5.33 21.14 -3.31
C ALA A 126 5.47 20.91 -1.80
N LEU A 127 5.85 19.71 -1.39
CA LEU A 127 6.03 19.29 0.01
C LEU A 127 7.48 19.42 0.50
N SER A 128 8.34 20.10 -0.27
CA SER A 128 9.72 20.33 0.14
C SER A 128 9.78 21.09 1.47
N SER A 129 10.78 20.82 2.30
CA SER A 129 10.96 21.45 3.62
C SER A 129 10.82 22.98 3.60
N SER A 130 11.31 23.62 2.53
CA SER A 130 11.21 25.07 2.32
C SER A 130 9.78 25.63 2.20
N ARG A 131 8.79 24.79 1.87
CA ARG A 131 7.38 25.15 1.71
C ARG A 131 6.52 24.68 2.88
N VAL A 132 6.94 23.63 3.59
CA VAL A 132 6.21 23.08 4.74
C VAL A 132 5.99 24.15 5.81
N ASP A 133 6.99 24.99 6.11
CA ASP A 133 6.86 26.05 7.12
C ASP A 133 5.72 27.04 6.82
N LYS A 134 5.45 27.29 5.53
CA LYS A 134 4.35 28.16 5.09
C LYS A 134 3.02 27.43 5.05
N LEU A 135 3.04 26.12 4.86
CA LEU A 135 1.85 25.28 4.75
C LEU A 135 1.29 24.89 6.12
N LEU A 136 2.14 24.82 7.15
CA LEU A 136 1.74 24.43 8.51
C LEU A 136 0.56 25.26 9.06
N PRO A 137 0.55 26.61 9.00
CA PRO A 137 -0.60 27.39 9.46
C PRO A 137 -1.89 27.02 8.72
N GLU A 138 -1.82 26.76 7.40
CA GLU A 138 -2.98 26.38 6.60
C GLU A 138 -3.48 24.96 6.94
N ILE A 139 -2.55 24.06 7.29
CA ILE A 139 -2.88 22.71 7.77
C ILE A 139 -3.57 22.79 9.13
N PHE A 140 -3.08 23.61 10.07
CA PHE A 140 -3.69 23.79 11.38
C PHE A 140 -5.09 24.40 11.27
N ASP A 141 -5.26 25.44 10.44
CA ASP A 141 -6.57 26.04 10.13
C ASP A 141 -7.56 24.99 9.57
N GLU A 142 -7.13 24.17 8.61
CA GLU A 142 -8.01 23.12 8.09
C GLU A 142 -8.24 21.99 9.09
N MET A 143 -7.26 21.64 9.90
CA MET A 143 -7.41 20.62 10.93
C MET A 143 -8.48 21.03 11.94
N GLU A 144 -8.42 22.25 12.49
CA GLU A 144 -9.44 22.77 13.39
C GLU A 144 -10.83 22.74 12.73
N TYR A 145 -10.93 23.28 11.52
CA TYR A 145 -12.17 23.25 10.73
C TYR A 145 -12.72 21.83 10.50
N ALA A 146 -11.85 20.89 10.11
CA ALA A 146 -12.25 19.52 9.79
C ALA A 146 -12.69 18.76 11.05
N PHE A 147 -12.01 18.94 12.18
CA PHE A 147 -12.41 18.35 13.45
C PHE A 147 -13.79 18.88 13.88
N ASP A 148 -13.99 20.20 13.85
CA ASP A 148 -15.27 20.82 14.22
C ASP A 148 -16.40 20.36 13.31
N LYS A 149 -16.17 20.37 11.99
CA LYS A 149 -17.17 19.98 10.99
C LYS A 149 -17.54 18.51 11.06
N VAL A 150 -16.54 17.62 11.10
CA VAL A 150 -16.75 16.17 10.96
C VAL A 150 -17.21 15.55 12.28
N LEU A 151 -16.60 15.96 13.40
CA LEU A 151 -17.03 15.46 14.71
C LEU A 151 -18.36 16.09 15.11
N ALA A 152 -18.59 17.38 14.82
CA ALA A 152 -19.79 18.12 15.20
C ALA A 152 -20.25 17.72 16.61
N LEU A 153 -19.34 17.93 17.57
CA LEU A 153 -19.54 17.52 18.96
C LEU A 153 -20.68 18.35 19.58
N PRO A 154 -21.53 17.75 20.41
CA PRO A 154 -22.53 18.51 21.14
C PRO A 154 -21.85 19.43 22.17
N GLU A 155 -22.47 20.57 22.48
CA GLU A 155 -21.97 21.50 23.52
C GLU A 155 -21.81 20.83 24.90
N THR A 156 -22.61 19.79 25.15
CA THR A 156 -22.52 18.96 26.36
C THR A 156 -22.67 17.47 26.02
N GLY A 157 -21.86 16.62 26.65
CA GLY A 157 -21.93 15.16 26.53
C GLY A 157 -20.93 14.55 25.54
N ALA A 158 -21.16 13.30 25.15
CA ALA A 158 -20.27 12.53 24.27
C ALA A 158 -21.02 12.03 23.04
N LYS A 159 -20.31 11.93 21.91
CA LYS A 159 -20.85 11.44 20.63
C LYS A 159 -20.13 10.17 20.20
N THR A 160 -20.89 9.13 19.91
CA THR A 160 -20.34 7.91 19.29
C THR A 160 -20.11 8.14 17.80
N VAL A 161 -18.88 7.94 17.35
CA VAL A 161 -18.49 8.11 15.94
C VAL A 161 -17.89 6.82 15.39
N LYS A 162 -18.06 6.57 14.09
CA LYS A 162 -17.37 5.48 13.39
C LYS A 162 -15.92 5.90 13.15
N PHE A 163 -15.02 5.49 14.04
CA PHE A 163 -13.62 5.95 14.07
C PHE A 163 -12.98 5.99 12.67
N TYR A 164 -12.95 4.86 11.96
CA TYR A 164 -12.28 4.77 10.66
C TYR A 164 -12.83 5.79 9.64
N ASN A 165 -14.14 5.81 9.39
CA ASN A 165 -14.73 6.71 8.39
C ASN A 165 -14.57 8.19 8.78
N THR A 166 -14.72 8.49 10.07
CA THR A 166 -14.65 9.85 10.60
C THR A 166 -13.24 10.41 10.45
N PHE A 167 -12.22 9.65 10.88
CA PHE A 167 -10.84 10.07 10.77
C PHE A 167 -10.32 10.02 9.34
N LEU A 168 -10.79 9.09 8.51
CA LEU A 168 -10.47 9.08 7.07
C LEU A 168 -10.93 10.39 6.41
N GLU A 169 -12.15 10.85 6.70
CA GLU A 169 -12.65 12.12 6.16
C GLU A 169 -11.80 13.32 6.63
N ILE A 170 -11.46 13.38 7.92
CA ILE A 170 -10.60 14.45 8.47
C ILE A 170 -9.23 14.47 7.76
N ILE A 171 -8.58 13.32 7.64
CA ILE A 171 -7.27 13.18 6.98
C ILE A 171 -7.36 13.60 5.51
N VAL A 172 -8.42 13.20 4.80
CA VAL A 172 -8.63 13.57 3.39
C VAL A 172 -8.82 15.08 3.24
N ARG A 173 -9.57 15.75 4.12
CA ARG A 173 -9.71 17.22 4.08
C ARG A 173 -8.38 17.94 4.27
N ILE A 174 -7.57 17.50 5.24
CA ILE A 174 -6.24 18.05 5.49
C ILE A 174 -5.34 17.84 4.27
N ASN A 175 -5.32 16.65 3.68
CA ASN A 175 -4.55 16.39 2.46
C ASN A 175 -5.05 17.25 1.28
N ASN A 176 -6.36 17.43 1.15
CA ASN A 176 -6.92 18.30 0.12
C ASN A 176 -6.50 19.76 0.33
N ARG A 177 -6.41 20.24 1.57
CA ARG A 177 -5.87 21.59 1.87
C ARG A 177 -4.43 21.73 1.40
N MET A 178 -3.61 20.71 1.64
CA MET A 178 -2.21 20.71 1.22
C MET A 178 -2.03 20.64 -0.30
N LEU A 179 -2.89 19.92 -1.01
CA LEU A 179 -2.71 19.61 -2.42
C LEU A 179 -3.46 20.55 -3.37
N VAL A 180 -4.70 20.92 -3.03
CA VAL A 180 -5.57 21.75 -3.89
C VAL A 180 -5.97 23.08 -3.26
N GLY A 181 -5.86 23.20 -1.93
CA GLY A 181 -6.19 24.42 -1.21
C GLY A 181 -7.67 24.80 -1.23
N LEU A 182 -7.96 26.03 -0.83
CA LEU A 182 -9.31 26.59 -0.84
C LEU A 182 -9.71 27.08 -2.25
N PRO A 183 -11.01 27.03 -2.60
CA PRO A 183 -12.13 26.54 -1.78
C PRO A 183 -12.34 25.02 -1.86
N LEU A 184 -11.65 24.33 -2.77
CA LEU A 184 -11.94 22.95 -3.14
C LEU A 184 -11.74 21.94 -2.00
N CYS A 185 -10.80 22.19 -1.08
CA CYS A 185 -10.59 21.31 0.07
C CYS A 185 -11.80 21.22 1.03
N ARG A 186 -12.63 22.26 1.07
CA ARG A 186 -13.85 22.30 1.91
C ARG A 186 -15.10 21.83 1.17
N ASP A 187 -14.98 21.49 -0.11
CA ASP A 187 -16.07 20.92 -0.89
C ASP A 187 -16.35 19.47 -0.45
N ASP A 188 -17.62 19.21 -0.09
CA ASP A 188 -18.03 17.90 0.41
C ASP A 188 -18.13 16.86 -0.70
N GLY A 189 -18.42 17.29 -1.93
CA GLY A 189 -18.40 16.43 -3.11
C GLY A 189 -17.00 15.92 -3.41
N TYR A 190 -16.02 16.81 -3.43
CA TYR A 190 -14.61 16.54 -3.68
C TYR A 190 -14.01 15.65 -2.59
N THR A 191 -14.29 15.96 -1.31
CA THR A 191 -13.83 15.14 -0.17
C THR A 191 -14.39 13.72 -0.26
N LYS A 192 -15.70 13.58 -0.50
CA LYS A 192 -16.35 12.27 -0.60
C LYS A 192 -15.86 11.47 -1.80
N PHE A 193 -15.61 12.13 -2.93
CA PHE A 193 -14.99 11.51 -4.10
C PHE A 193 -13.60 10.97 -3.75
N THR A 194 -12.77 11.80 -3.12
CA THR A 194 -11.39 11.44 -2.73
C THR A 194 -11.36 10.27 -1.73
N CYS A 195 -12.25 10.27 -0.73
CA CYS A 195 -12.38 9.14 0.21
C CYS A 195 -12.72 7.83 -0.50
N LYS A 196 -13.58 7.88 -1.53
CA LYS A 196 -14.02 6.69 -2.29
C LYS A 196 -13.03 6.25 -3.35
N PHE A 197 -12.13 7.13 -3.78
CA PHE A 197 -11.18 6.86 -4.86
C PHE A 197 -10.20 5.73 -4.50
N MET A 198 -9.79 5.62 -3.23
CA MET A 198 -8.78 4.61 -2.80
C MET A 198 -9.33 3.18 -2.71
N GLU A 199 -10.63 3.01 -2.47
CA GLU A 199 -11.26 1.71 -2.27
C GLU A 199 -11.16 0.78 -3.52
N PRO A 200 -11.58 1.20 -4.73
CA PRO A 200 -11.48 0.36 -5.91
C PRO A 200 -10.03 0.07 -6.32
N ILE A 201 -9.10 1.00 -6.06
CA ILE A 201 -7.67 0.80 -6.32
C ILE A 201 -7.16 -0.36 -5.47
N SER A 202 -7.45 -0.32 -4.16
CA SER A 202 -6.99 -1.33 -3.20
C SER A 202 -7.58 -2.72 -3.51
N ILE A 203 -8.88 -2.79 -3.83
CA ILE A 203 -9.54 -4.06 -4.19
C ILE A 203 -8.97 -4.62 -5.48
N THR A 204 -8.81 -3.79 -6.50
CA THR A 204 -8.27 -4.21 -7.81
C THR A 204 -6.83 -4.68 -7.68
N ALA A 205 -5.98 -3.95 -6.95
CA ALA A 205 -4.61 -4.34 -6.70
C ALA A 205 -4.52 -5.68 -5.96
N PHE A 206 -5.34 -5.88 -4.91
CA PHE A 206 -5.41 -7.15 -4.20
C PHE A 206 -5.83 -8.28 -5.12
N LEU A 207 -6.89 -8.10 -5.90
CA LEU A 207 -7.35 -9.10 -6.87
C LEU A 207 -6.21 -9.45 -7.83
N LEU A 208 -5.62 -8.46 -8.50
CA LEU A 208 -4.56 -8.68 -9.48
C LEU A 208 -3.34 -9.39 -8.88
N SER A 209 -3.01 -9.17 -7.60
CA SER A 209 -1.90 -9.84 -6.91
C SER A 209 -2.05 -11.37 -6.82
N LEU A 210 -3.29 -11.89 -6.95
CA LEU A 210 -3.57 -13.33 -6.93
C LEU A 210 -3.24 -14.03 -8.25
N TRP A 211 -3.10 -13.27 -9.34
CA TRP A 211 -2.81 -13.81 -10.67
C TRP A 211 -1.36 -13.52 -11.11
N PRO A 212 -0.72 -14.45 -11.83
CA PRO A 212 0.52 -14.19 -12.55
C PRO A 212 0.37 -13.02 -13.54
N ASP A 213 1.45 -12.28 -13.80
CA ASP A 213 1.43 -11.06 -14.62
C ASP A 213 0.83 -11.25 -16.02
N PHE A 214 1.06 -12.39 -16.67
CA PHE A 214 0.53 -12.66 -18.02
C PHE A 214 -0.97 -13.01 -18.04
N LEU A 215 -1.59 -13.28 -16.88
CA LEU A 215 -3.05 -13.48 -16.74
C LEU A 215 -3.77 -12.19 -16.30
N LYS A 216 -3.01 -11.15 -15.95
CA LYS A 216 -3.60 -9.82 -15.73
C LYS A 216 -4.11 -9.30 -17.10
N PRO A 217 -5.21 -8.54 -17.11
CA PRO A 217 -5.85 -8.07 -18.35
C PRO A 217 -4.96 -7.15 -19.21
#